data_AF-A0A849RAE7-F1
#
_entry.id   AF-A0A849RAE7-F1
#
_cell.length_a   1.000
_cell.length_b   1.000
_cell.length_c   1.000
_cell.angle_alpha   90.00
_cell.angle_beta   90.00
_cell.angle_gamma   90.00
#
_symmetry.space_group_name_H-M   'P 1'
#
loop_
_entity.id
_entity.type
_entity.pdbx_description
1 polymer ?
#
loop_
_entity_poly.entity_id
_entity_poly.type
_entity_poly.pdbx_seq_one_letter_code
_entity_poly.pdbx_strand_id
1 'polypeptide(L)' 'MELNTFSNQTIALAGIAQVAVLVQQLATTGTCDQQAMDASIGSLLKIDSDSAADIYGG' A
#
# COMPACT_ATOMS: atom_id res chain seq x y z
N MET A 1 12.32 8.15 12.03
CA MET A 1 11.61 8.72 10.87
C MET A 1 10.63 9.79 11.36
N GLU A 2 10.65 10.99 10.78
CA GLU A 2 9.59 11.99 11.02
C GLU A 2 8.35 11.60 10.20
N LEU A 3 7.21 11.34 10.87
CA LEU A 3 6.01 10.79 10.22
C LEU A 3 5.18 11.84 9.47
N ASN A 4 5.12 13.06 9.97
CA ASN A 4 4.20 14.12 9.48
C ASN A 4 4.76 14.93 8.31
N THR A 5 5.45 14.28 7.37
CA THR A 5 5.89 14.93 6.14
C THR A 5 4.85 14.73 5.04
N PHE A 6 4.71 15.71 4.14
CA PHE A 6 3.82 15.55 2.98
C PHE A 6 4.19 14.34 2.13
N SER A 7 5.48 14.02 2.01
CA SER A 7 5.94 12.84 1.27
C SER A 7 5.38 11.54 1.86
N ASN A 8 5.46 11.36 3.18
CA ASN A 8 4.91 10.17 3.85
C ASN A 8 3.39 10.12 3.77
N GLN A 9 2.72 11.27 3.91
CA GLN A 9 1.26 11.37 3.76
C GLN A 9 0.82 11.00 2.35
N THR A 10 1.55 11.43 1.32
CA THR A 10 1.27 11.06 -0.08
C THR A 10 1.47 9.56 -0.29
N ILE A 11 2.51 8.95 0.26
CA ILE A 11 2.74 7.50 0.16
C ILE A 11 1.61 6.73 0.85
N ALA A 12 1.21 7.13 2.06
CA ALA A 12 0.11 6.50 2.77
C ALA A 12 -1.22 6.62 2.00
N LEU A 13 -1.49 7.79 1.41
CA LEU A 13 -2.67 8.00 0.59
C LEU A 13 -2.64 7.13 -0.69
N ALA A 14 -1.48 6.98 -1.32
CA ALA A 14 -1.30 6.09 -2.46
C ALA A 14 -1.62 4.64 -2.09
N GLY A 15 -1.19 4.18 -0.92
CA GLY A 15 -1.54 2.86 -0.39
C GLY A 15 -3.06 2.66 -0.22
N ILE A 16 -3.77 3.65 0.32
CA ILE A 16 -5.24 3.61 0.44
C ILE A 16 -5.90 3.53 -0.93
N ALA A 17 -5.47 4.37 -1.88
CA ALA A 17 -6.02 4.40 -3.23
C ALA A 17 -5.77 3.07 -3.97
N GLN A 18 -4.57 2.48 -3.83
CA GLN A 18 -4.23 1.18 -4.40
C GLN A 18 -5.18 0.09 -3.92
N VAL A 19 -5.40 -0.02 -2.60
CA VAL A 19 -6.32 -1.03 -2.04
C VAL A 19 -7.75 -0.83 -2.54
N ALA A 20 -8.22 0.42 -2.64
CA ALA A 20 -9.55 0.69 -3.16
C ALA A 20 -9.72 0.20 -4.62
N VAL A 21 -8.70 0.38 -5.46
CA VAL A 21 -8.69 -0.13 -6.84
C VAL A 21 -8.63 -1.65 -6.88
N LEU A 22 -7.79 -2.28 -6.05
CA LEU A 22 -7.67 -3.74 -5.99
C LEU A 22 -9.00 -4.39 -5.58
N VAL A 23 -9.68 -3.84 -4.57
CA VAL A 23 -11.00 -4.30 -4.14
C VAL A 23 -12.02 -4.16 -5.27
N GLN A 24 -12.03 -3.03 -5.98
CA GLN A 24 -12.91 -2.84 -7.14
C GLN A 24 -12.62 -3.86 -8.25
N GLN A 25 -11.36 -4.08 -8.61
CA GLN A 25 -10.96 -5.04 -9.64
C GLN A 25 -11.39 -6.46 -9.25
N LEU A 26 -11.13 -6.86 -8.00
CA LEU A 26 -11.49 -8.17 -7.49
C LEU A 26 -13.02 -8.38 -7.51
N ALA A 27 -13.77 -7.37 -7.09
CA ALA A 27 -15.24 -7.42 -7.07
C ALA A 27 -15.88 -7.43 -8.46
N THR A 28 -15.27 -6.78 -9.46
CA THR A 28 -15.86 -6.61 -10.81
C THR A 28 -15.36 -7.62 -11.83
N THR A 29 -14.12 -8.09 -11.70
CA THR A 29 -13.46 -8.98 -12.67
C THR A 29 -13.13 -10.36 -12.10
N GLY A 30 -13.22 -10.54 -10.78
CA GLY A 30 -12.77 -11.75 -10.09
C GLY A 30 -11.26 -11.87 -9.94
N THR A 31 -10.50 -10.87 -10.40
CA THR A 31 -9.03 -10.82 -10.34
C THR A 31 -8.54 -9.41 -10.01
N CYS A 32 -7.29 -9.26 -9.58
CA CYS A 32 -6.66 -7.97 -9.37
C CYS A 32 -5.15 -8.07 -9.62
N ASP A 33 -4.46 -6.94 -9.65
CA ASP A 33 -2.99 -6.91 -9.75
C ASP A 33 -2.36 -7.62 -8.54
N GLN A 34 -1.67 -8.74 -8.80
CA GLN A 34 -1.10 -9.56 -7.73
C GLN A 34 0.09 -8.91 -7.03
N GLN A 35 0.93 -8.16 -7.75
CA GLN A 35 2.09 -7.52 -7.14
C GLN A 35 1.64 -6.40 -6.20
N ALA A 36 0.66 -5.60 -6.63
CA ALA A 36 0.05 -4.58 -5.79
C ALA A 36 -0.70 -5.19 -4.60
N MET A 37 -1.37 -6.34 -4.80
CA MET A 37 -2.02 -7.08 -3.71
C MET A 37 -1.03 -7.60 -2.67
N ASP A 38 0.09 -8.18 -3.11
CA ASP A 38 1.15 -8.67 -2.25
C ASP A 38 1.80 -7.52 -1.45
N ALA A 39 2.05 -6.37 -2.10
CA ALA A 39 2.54 -5.18 -1.42
C ALA A 39 1.53 -4.65 -0.38
N SER A 40 0.22 -4.62 -0.73
CA SER A 40 -0.84 -4.17 0.18
C SER A 40 -1.02 -5.09 1.38
N ILE A 41 -1.04 -6.42 1.19
CA ILE A 41 -1.13 -7.37 2.31
C ILE A 41 0.18 -7.37 3.11
N GLY A 42 1.33 -7.37 2.44
CA GLY A 42 2.65 -7.33 3.05
C GLY A 42 2.82 -6.12 3.97
N SER A 43 2.23 -4.98 3.61
CA SER A 43 2.27 -3.77 4.44
C SER A 43 1.68 -3.95 5.84
N LEU A 44 0.71 -4.85 6.02
CA LEU A 44 0.12 -5.16 7.34
C LEU A 44 1.06 -5.96 8.23
N LEU A 45 2.03 -6.67 7.65
CA LEU A 45 2.97 -7.53 8.33
C LEU A 45 4.35 -6.89 8.49
N LYS A 46 4.58 -5.73 7.86
CA LYS A 46 5.83 -4.99 7.96
C LYS A 46 5.90 -4.27 9.30
N ILE A 47 6.74 -4.81 10.18
CA ILE A 47 7.05 -4.25 11.50
C ILE A 47 8.44 -3.62 11.42
N ASP A 48 8.62 -2.47 12.07
CA ASP A 48 9.91 -1.77 12.17
C ASP A 48 10.50 -1.36 10.81
N SER A 49 9.72 -0.60 10.05
CA SER A 49 10.11 -0.04 8.74
C SER A 49 10.95 1.24 8.86
N ASP A 50 11.99 1.36 8.04
CA ASP A 50 12.88 2.52 8.02
C ASP A 50 12.28 3.75 7.31
N SER A 51 11.26 3.54 6.46
CA SER A 51 10.57 4.61 5.72
C SER A 51 9.11 4.27 5.39
N ALA A 52 8.30 5.27 5.02
CA ALA A 52 6.93 5.05 4.57
C ALA A 52 6.87 4.21 3.28
N ALA A 53 7.85 4.33 2.38
CA ALA A 53 7.89 3.56 1.14
C ALA A 53 8.18 2.08 1.42
N ASP A 54 9.07 1.80 2.38
CA ASP A 54 9.45 0.44 2.79
C ASP A 54 8.27 -0.35 3.41
N ILE A 55 7.26 0.34 3.95
CA ILE A 55 5.99 -0.28 4.38
C ILE A 55 5.28 -0.98 3.19
N TYR A 56 5.40 -0.40 1.99
CA TYR A 56 4.73 -0.90 0.78
C TYR A 56 5.67 -1.63 -0.19
N GLY A 57 6.88 -1.99 0.25
CA GLY A 57 7.84 -2.78 -0.54
C GLY A 57 9.03 -2.03 -1.12
N GLY A 58 9.13 -0.71 -0.90
CA GLY A 58 10.29 0.12 -1.30
C GLY A 58 10.16 0.73 -2.68
#